data_AF-A0A5S5CXE4-F1
#
_entry.id   AF-A0A5S5CXE4-F1
#
_cell.length_a   1.000
_cell.length_b   1.000
_cell.length_c   1.000
_cell.angle_alpha   90.00
_cell.angle_beta   90.00
_cell.angle_gamma   90.00
#
_symmetry.space_group_name_H-M   'P 1'
#
loop_
_entity.id
_entity.type
_entity.pdbx_description
1 polymer ?
#
loop_
_entity_poly.entity_id
_entity_poly.type
_entity_poly.pdbx_seq_one_letter_code
_entity_poly.pdbx_strand_id
1 'polypeptide(L)' 'MTRWWRIPQWVRGLQFDEAPIPVLLPEPLASEVRALLARGERVEAVRLVRQRTHLNLLPAVLAVDAMGPECS' A
#
# COMPACT_ATOMS: atom_id res chain seq x y z
N MET A 1 19.67 -2.78 8.72
CA MET A 1 18.70 -2.90 9.83
C MET A 1 17.33 -2.43 9.33
N THR A 2 16.68 -3.20 8.45
CA THR A 2 15.37 -2.82 7.91
C THR A 2 14.28 -3.31 8.85
N ARG A 3 13.73 -2.38 9.63
CA ARG A 3 12.65 -2.63 10.58
C ARG A 3 11.36 -2.83 9.79
N TRP A 4 11.03 -4.10 9.52
CA TRP A 4 9.77 -4.58 8.93
C TRP A 4 8.54 -4.17 9.79
N TRP A 5 8.17 -2.89 9.80
CA TRP A 5 7.09 -2.38 10.65
C TRP A 5 6.08 -1.51 9.90
N ARG A 6 5.39 -2.08 8.91
CA ARG A 6 4.06 -1.56 8.53
C ARG A 6 3.10 -2.52 7.83
N ILE A 7 3.40 -3.82 7.89
CA ILE A 7 2.40 -4.86 7.68
C ILE A 7 1.41 -4.79 8.87
N PRO A 8 0.08 -4.69 8.67
CA PRO A 8 -0.88 -4.69 9.76
C PRO A 8 -0.69 -5.90 10.68
N GLN A 9 -0.87 -5.74 12.00
CA GLN A 9 -0.67 -6.83 12.96
C GLN A 9 -1.49 -8.10 12.66
N TRP A 10 -2.61 -7.98 11.93
CA TRP A 10 -3.48 -9.08 11.51
C TRP A 10 -2.94 -9.90 10.32
N VAL A 11 -1.92 -9.41 9.61
CA VAL A 11 -1.18 -10.18 8.58
C VAL A 11 0.01 -10.93 9.18
N ARG A 12 0.38 -10.63 10.43
CA ARG A 12 1.48 -11.27 11.16
C ARG A 12 1.05 -12.68 11.59
N GLY A 13 1.16 -13.63 10.65
CA GLY A 13 0.67 -15.02 10.78
C GLY A 13 0.22 -15.62 9.45
N LEU A 14 -0.01 -14.80 8.42
CA LEU A 14 -0.21 -15.26 7.06
C LEU A 14 1.16 -15.64 6.47
N GLN A 15 1.36 -16.95 6.31
CA GLN A 15 2.48 -17.48 5.55
C GLN A 15 2.12 -17.32 4.07
N PHE A 16 2.82 -16.43 3.38
CA PHE A 16 2.82 -16.42 1.93
C PHE A 16 4.01 -17.26 1.48
N ASP A 17 3.79 -18.28 0.65
CA ASP A 17 4.87 -19.05 0.04
C ASP A 17 5.80 -18.16 -0.80
N GLU A 18 5.29 -17.05 -1.33
CA GLU A 18 6.03 -16.06 -2.12
C GLU A 18 5.78 -14.63 -1.63
N ALA A 19 6.83 -13.81 -1.57
CA ALA A 19 6.71 -12.41 -1.15
C ALA A 19 5.81 -11.65 -2.13
N PRO A 20 4.73 -11.02 -1.67
CA PRO A 20 3.80 -10.37 -2.56
C PRO A 20 4.46 -9.13 -3.19
N ILE A 21 4.46 -9.07 -4.52
CA ILE A 21 5.07 -7.99 -5.28
C ILE A 21 4.20 -6.74 -5.17
N PRO A 22 4.74 -5.59 -4.71
CA PRO A 22 3.99 -4.35 -4.70
C PRO A 22 3.72 -3.89 -6.13
N VAL A 23 2.45 -3.59 -6.43
CA VAL A 23 2.05 -3.11 -7.76
C VAL A 23 2.45 -1.65 -7.91
N LEU A 24 3.18 -1.34 -8.99
CA LEU A 24 3.44 0.04 -9.38
C LEU A 24 2.16 0.66 -9.94
N LEU A 25 1.71 1.76 -9.33
CA LEU A 25 0.52 2.46 -9.80
C LEU A 25 0.87 3.37 -10.99
N PRO A 26 0.04 3.41 -12.04
CA PRO A 26 0.20 4.35 -13.14
C PRO A 26 -0.13 5.79 -12.68
N GLU A 27 0.44 6.78 -13.35
CA GLU A 27 -0.01 8.18 -13.25
C GLU A 27 -1.33 8.35 -14.00
N PRO A 28 -2.32 9.16 -13.55
CA PRO A 28 -2.31 10.08 -12.41
C PRO A 28 -2.64 9.46 -11.05
N LEU A 29 -2.99 8.17 -11.01
CA LEU A 29 -3.42 7.49 -9.79
C LEU A 29 -2.35 7.53 -8.70
N ALA A 30 -1.08 7.36 -9.05
CA ALA A 30 0.02 7.45 -8.09
C ALA A 30 0.11 8.83 -7.40
N SER A 31 -0.12 9.92 -8.14
CA SER A 31 -0.15 11.28 -7.57
C SER A 31 -1.37 11.52 -6.67
N GLU A 32 -2.56 11.05 -7.07
CA GLU A 32 -3.76 11.10 -6.22
C GLU A 32 -3.52 10.36 -4.88
N VAL A 33 -2.88 9.19 -4.93
CA VAL A 33 -2.54 8.41 -3.74
C VAL A 33 -1.52 9.13 -2.86
N ARG A 34 -0.47 9.72 -3.44
CA ARG A 34 0.51 10.52 -2.67
C ARG A 34 -0.14 11.71 -1.98
N ALA A 35 -1.10 12.38 -2.63
CA ALA A 35 -1.83 13.49 -2.03
C ALA A 35 -2.66 13.04 -0.81
N LEU A 36 -3.31 11.87 -0.88
CA LEU A 36 -4.05 11.29 0.25
C LEU A 36 -3.11 10.86 1.38
N LEU A 37 -1.96 10.28 1.05
CA LEU A 37 -0.94 9.89 2.04
C LEU A 37 -0.35 11.10 2.77
N ALA A 38 -0.10 12.21 2.07
CA ALA A 38 0.37 13.47 2.67
C ALA A 38 -0.63 14.06 3.68
N ARG A 39 -1.92 13.76 3.52
CA ARG A 39 -3.00 14.16 4.45
C ARG A 39 -3.21 13.16 5.60
N GLY A 40 -2.47 12.05 5.62
CA GLY A 40 -2.66 10.96 6.59
C GLY A 40 -3.85 10.05 6.30
N GLU A 41 -4.50 10.19 5.13
CA GLU A 41 -5.73 9.48 4.75
C GLU A 41 -5.42 8.11 4.09
N ARG A 42 -4.65 7.26 4.78
CA ARG A 42 -4.20 5.95 4.23
C ARG A 42 -5.35 5.02 3.82
N VAL A 43 -6.44 5.00 4.58
CA VAL A 43 -7.61 4.16 4.26
C VAL A 43 -8.25 4.59 2.94
N GLU A 44 -8.36 5.90 2.72
CA GLU A 44 -8.90 6.46 1.49
C GLU A 44 -7.98 6.21 0.30
N ALA A 45 -6.66 6.27 0.50
CA ALA A 45 -5.69 5.88 -0.51
C ALA A 45 -5.88 4.42 -0.96
N VAL A 46 -5.99 3.48 -0.02
CA VAL A 46 -6.25 2.06 -0.33
C VAL A 46 -7.60 1.89 -1.04
N ARG A 47 -8.62 2.61 -0.61
CA ARG A 47 -9.95 2.59 -1.24
C ARG A 47 -9.89 3.06 -2.69
N LEU A 48 -9.21 4.17 -2.96
CA LEU A 48 -9.03 4.73 -4.30
C LEU A 48 -8.31 3.74 -5.23
N VAL A 49 -7.22 3.13 -4.75
CA VAL A 49 -6.47 2.12 -5.53
C VAL A 49 -7.38 0.97 -5.91
N ARG A 50 -8.09 0.38 -4.94
CA ARG A 50 -8.99 -0.75 -5.21
C ARG A 50 -10.10 -0.42 -6.21
N GLN A 51 -10.67 0.79 -6.13
CA GLN A 51 -11.72 1.22 -7.05
C GLN A 51 -11.23 1.39 -8.49
N ARG A 52 -9.99 1.86 -8.68
CA ARG A 52 -9.42 2.15 -9.99
C ARG A 52 -8.73 0.95 -10.64
N THR A 53 -8.13 0.06 -9.85
CA THR A 53 -7.35 -1.08 -10.35
C THR A 53 -8.05 -2.42 -10.18
N HIS A 54 -9.19 -2.45 -9.47
CA HIS A 54 -9.90 -3.67 -9.08
C HIS A 54 -9.03 -4.68 -8.30
N LEU A 55 -7.92 -4.22 -7.72
CA LEU A 55 -7.04 -5.05 -6.92
C LEU A 55 -7.72 -5.51 -5.63
N ASN A 56 -7.36 -6.71 -5.20
CA ASN A 56 -7.71 -7.22 -3.89
C ASN A 56 -7.05 -6.38 -2.78
N LEU A 57 -7.52 -6.56 -1.54
CA LEU A 57 -7.10 -5.72 -0.41
C LEU A 57 -5.58 -5.75 -0.20
N LEU A 58 -4.98 -6.94 -0.20
CA LEU A 58 -3.54 -7.10 0.03
C LEU A 58 -2.66 -6.35 -1.01
N PRO A 59 -2.78 -6.59 -2.33
CA PRO A 59 -1.97 -5.87 -3.31
C PRO A 59 -2.23 -4.36 -3.31
N ALA A 60 -3.45 -3.91 -3.01
CA ALA A 60 -3.74 -2.48 -2.87
C ALA A 60 -3.06 -1.85 -1.66
N VAL A 61 -3.07 -2.52 -0.50
CA VAL A 61 -2.36 -2.06 0.70
C VAL A 61 -0.85 -2.00 0.45
N LEU A 62 -0.29 -3.03 -0.19
CA LEU A 62 1.15 -3.07 -0.52
C LEU A 62 1.55 -1.98 -1.51
N ALA A 63 0.74 -1.70 -2.53
CA ALA A 63 0.98 -0.61 -3.47
C ALA A 63 0.99 0.75 -2.76
N VAL A 64 0.04 0.99 -1.86
CA VAL A 64 -0.04 2.22 -1.05
C VAL A 64 1.14 2.33 -0.09
N ASP A 65 1.52 1.22 0.54
CA ASP A 65 2.63 1.19 1.49
C ASP A 65 3.99 1.42 0.82
N ALA A 66 4.17 0.92 -0.41
CA ALA A 66 5.37 1.18 -1.21
C ALA A 66 5.51 2.66 -1.64
N MET A 67 4.43 3.45 -1.60
CA MET A 67 4.46 4.89 -1.88
C MET A 67 4.46 5.76 -0.62
N GLY A 68 4.13 5.18 0.54
CA GLY A 68 4.24 5.87 1.81
C GLY A 68 5.71 6.13 2.12
N PRO A 69 6.08 7.30 2.65
CA PRO A 69 7.43 7.52 3.09
C PRO A 69 7.75 6.50 4.19
N GLU A 70 8.74 5.65 3.95
CA GLU A 70 9.72 5.43 4.99
C GLU A 70 10.26 6.80 5.40
N CYS A 71 9.76 7.34 6.53
CA CYS A 71 10.53 8.33 7.27
C CYS A 71 11.79 7.61 7.78
N SER A 72 12.82 7.54 6.94
CA SER A 72 14.18 7.94 7.27
C SER A 72 15.02 8.08 6.01
#